data_AF-A0A7X5IGM6-F1
#
_entry.id   AF-A0A7X5IGM6-F1
#
_cell.length_a   1.000
_cell.length_b   1.000
_cell.length_c   1.000
_cell.angle_alpha   90.00
_cell.angle_beta   90.00
_cell.angle_gamma   90.00
#
_symmetry.space_group_name_H-M   'P 1'
#
loop_
_entity.id
_entity.type
_entity.pdbx_description
1 polymer ?
#
loop_
_entity_poly.entity_id
_entity_poly.type
_entity_poly.pdbx_seq_one_letter_code
_entity_poly.pdbx_strand_id
1 'polypeptide(L)'
;ALEEIIGDYNERYGKEFALGTWPAFKTDVSNRLAHKRPYLGIEKKPEERLDILIVVDQMLTGFDSKWINALYLDKILRYEMIIQAFSRTNRLFNENEKPFGVIRYYRRPHTMRKYIEEAISLYSGDKPFGLFVPKLRENLLALNGVFDEISSVFHDGGVEGFLHLPENGAAKAKFAKLFREFDLLVEAAKVQGFTWDELDYDFPVG
;
A
#
# COMPACT_ATOMS: atom_id res chain seq x y z
N ALA A 1 -13.55 -17.19 -23.30
CA ALA A 1 -13.79 -16.25 -22.19
C ALA A 1 -14.05 -16.96 -20.86
N LEU A 2 -15.29 -17.19 -20.40
CA LEU A 2 -15.49 -17.74 -19.04
C LEU A 2 -15.09 -19.22 -18.91
N GLU A 3 -15.43 -20.05 -19.90
CA GLU A 3 -15.03 -21.46 -19.94
C GLU A 3 -13.51 -21.61 -20.01
N GLU A 4 -12.85 -20.76 -20.78
CA GLU A 4 -11.40 -20.68 -20.90
C GLU A 4 -10.74 -20.32 -19.57
N ILE A 5 -11.23 -19.29 -18.85
CA ILE A 5 -10.74 -18.93 -17.51
C ILE A 5 -10.85 -20.10 -16.53
N ILE A 6 -11.97 -20.83 -16.58
CA ILE A 6 -12.18 -22.00 -15.72
C ILE A 6 -11.22 -23.13 -16.13
N GLY A 7 -11.02 -23.34 -17.44
CA GLY A 7 -10.07 -24.31 -17.99
C GLY A 7 -8.64 -24.05 -17.54
N ASP A 8 -8.15 -22.82 -17.72
CA ASP A 8 -6.80 -22.43 -17.30
C ASP A 8 -6.62 -22.55 -15.78
N TYR A 9 -7.64 -22.18 -15.00
CA TYR A 9 -7.61 -22.34 -13.54
C TYR A 9 -7.57 -23.82 -13.14
N ASN A 10 -8.34 -24.66 -13.81
CA ASN A 10 -8.35 -26.10 -13.59
C ASN A 10 -7.01 -26.73 -13.90
N GLU A 11 -6.43 -26.41 -15.06
CA GLU A 11 -5.12 -26.91 -15.48
C GLU A 11 -4.02 -26.47 -14.49
N ARG A 12 -4.00 -25.18 -14.11
CA ARG A 12 -2.99 -24.63 -13.21
C ARG A 12 -3.05 -25.21 -11.81
N TYR A 13 -4.24 -25.47 -11.27
CA TYR A 13 -4.42 -25.84 -9.86
C TYR A 13 -4.95 -27.26 -9.63
N GLY A 14 -5.03 -28.09 -10.68
CA GLY A 14 -5.55 -29.45 -10.61
C GLY A 14 -6.99 -29.50 -10.11
N LYS A 15 -7.87 -28.67 -10.69
CA LYS A 15 -9.29 -28.59 -10.36
C LYS A 15 -10.16 -29.07 -11.52
N GLU A 16 -11.45 -29.28 -11.25
CA GLU A 16 -12.41 -29.80 -12.24
C GLU A 16 -13.71 -28.98 -12.20
N PHE A 17 -13.59 -27.65 -12.15
CA PHE A 17 -14.75 -26.77 -12.20
C PHE A 17 -15.33 -26.70 -13.61
N ALA A 18 -16.65 -26.53 -13.70
CA ALA A 18 -17.38 -26.23 -14.92
C ALA A 18 -18.34 -25.07 -14.70
N LEU A 19 -18.99 -24.59 -15.76
CA LEU A 19 -20.02 -23.54 -15.67
C LEU A 19 -21.14 -23.92 -14.69
N GLY A 20 -21.54 -25.20 -14.65
CA GLY A 20 -22.53 -25.71 -13.70
C GLY A 20 -22.08 -25.64 -12.23
N THR A 21 -20.77 -25.61 -11.97
CA THR A 21 -20.18 -25.51 -10.62
C THR A 21 -19.61 -24.12 -10.34
N TRP A 22 -20.09 -23.08 -11.04
CA TRP A 22 -19.64 -21.70 -10.87
C TRP A 22 -19.62 -21.20 -9.41
N PRO A 23 -20.61 -21.50 -8.56
CA PRO A 23 -20.56 -21.11 -7.14
C PRO A 23 -19.40 -21.74 -6.37
N ALA A 24 -19.05 -22.99 -6.68
CA ALA A 24 -17.93 -23.69 -6.06
C ALA A 24 -16.59 -23.10 -6.53
N PHE A 25 -16.47 -22.80 -7.83
CA PHE A 25 -15.30 -22.11 -8.40
C PHE A 25 -15.04 -20.78 -7.69
N LYS A 26 -16.06 -19.92 -7.55
CA LYS A 26 -15.93 -18.63 -6.85
C LYS A 26 -15.48 -18.79 -5.40
N THR A 27 -16.00 -19.80 -4.71
CA THR A 27 -15.62 -20.10 -3.32
C THR A 27 -14.15 -20.54 -3.24
N ASP A 28 -13.70 -21.37 -4.18
CA ASP A 28 -12.31 -21.82 -4.26
C ASP A 28 -11.34 -20.66 -4.51
N VAL A 29 -11.62 -19.83 -5.51
CA VAL A 29 -10.85 -18.61 -5.83
C VAL A 29 -10.77 -17.67 -4.63
N SER A 30 -11.91 -17.43 -3.97
CA SER A 30 -12.01 -16.59 -2.77
C SER A 30 -11.15 -17.14 -1.63
N ASN A 31 -11.26 -18.43 -1.33
CA ASN A 31 -10.49 -19.05 -0.24
C ASN A 31 -9.00 -19.09 -0.56
N ARG A 32 -8.62 -19.34 -1.83
CA ARG A 32 -7.23 -19.37 -2.27
C ARG A 32 -6.59 -17.99 -2.12
N LEU A 33 -7.25 -16.95 -2.64
CA LEU A 33 -6.79 -15.57 -2.50
C LEU A 33 -6.74 -15.10 -1.04
N ALA A 34 -7.68 -15.56 -0.20
CA ALA A 34 -7.73 -15.19 1.21
C ALA A 34 -6.86 -16.05 2.14
N HIS A 35 -6.18 -17.07 1.60
CA HIS A 35 -5.47 -18.11 2.34
C HIS A 35 -6.34 -18.73 3.45
N LYS A 36 -7.64 -18.92 3.17
CA LYS A 36 -8.61 -19.59 4.05
C LYS A 36 -8.66 -21.07 3.73
N ARG A 37 -9.14 -21.88 4.67
CA ARG A 37 -9.31 -23.33 4.45
C ARG A 37 -9.99 -23.60 3.10
N PRO A 38 -9.46 -24.52 2.27
CA PRO A 38 -8.37 -25.47 2.57
C PRO A 38 -6.93 -24.94 2.41
N TYR A 39 -6.74 -23.68 2.02
CA TYR A 39 -5.46 -23.07 1.62
C TYR A 39 -4.67 -22.40 2.76
N LEU A 40 -4.74 -22.96 3.98
CA LEU A 40 -3.91 -22.48 5.08
C LEU A 40 -2.44 -22.83 4.81
N GLY A 41 -1.52 -21.86 4.93
CA GLY A 41 -0.09 -22.09 4.70
C GLY A 41 0.35 -21.95 3.24
N ILE A 42 -0.55 -21.54 2.33
CA ILE A 42 -0.25 -21.39 0.90
C ILE A 42 0.80 -20.32 0.61
N GLU A 43 1.06 -19.41 1.55
CA GLU A 43 2.16 -18.44 1.45
C GLU A 43 3.54 -19.10 1.31
N LYS A 44 3.68 -20.35 1.76
CA LYS A 44 4.91 -21.15 1.65
C LYS A 44 5.02 -21.90 0.32
N LYS A 45 4.00 -21.78 -0.54
CA LYS A 45 3.87 -22.49 -1.83
C LYS A 45 3.49 -21.52 -2.95
N PRO A 46 4.45 -20.73 -3.46
CA PRO A 46 4.18 -19.69 -4.46
C PRO A 46 3.43 -20.20 -5.71
N GLU A 47 3.71 -21.42 -6.13
CA GLU A 47 3.10 -22.09 -7.29
C GLU A 47 1.60 -22.38 -7.12
N GLU A 48 1.16 -22.60 -5.88
CA GLU A 48 -0.25 -22.84 -5.57
C GLU A 48 -1.02 -21.52 -5.33
N ARG A 49 -0.32 -20.39 -5.12
CA ARG A 49 -0.95 -19.12 -4.74
C ARG A 49 -1.62 -18.41 -5.91
N LEU A 50 -2.69 -17.68 -5.60
CA LEU A 50 -3.30 -16.71 -6.50
C LEU A 50 -2.88 -15.30 -6.07
N ASP A 51 -2.02 -14.65 -6.86
CA ASP A 51 -1.45 -13.33 -6.52
C ASP A 51 -2.33 -12.16 -6.95
N ILE A 52 -2.96 -12.25 -8.12
CA ILE A 52 -3.77 -11.18 -8.71
C ILE A 52 -5.11 -11.77 -9.13
N LEU A 53 -6.19 -11.07 -8.75
CA LEU A 53 -7.54 -11.37 -9.19
C LEU A 53 -8.13 -10.13 -9.85
N ILE A 54 -8.56 -10.28 -11.10
CA ILE A 54 -9.26 -9.23 -11.84
C ILE A 54 -10.76 -9.40 -11.64
N VAL A 55 -11.43 -8.35 -11.16
CA VAL A 55 -12.86 -8.34 -10.86
C VAL A 55 -13.53 -7.10 -11.44
N VAL A 56 -14.83 -7.19 -11.74
CA VAL A 56 -15.64 -6.03 -12.14
C VAL A 56 -16.32 -5.40 -10.92
N ASP A 57 -17.10 -6.19 -10.19
CA ASP A 57 -17.80 -5.78 -8.96
C ASP A 57 -17.69 -6.83 -7.84
N GLN A 58 -17.29 -8.05 -8.18
CA GLN A 58 -17.15 -9.12 -7.20
C GLN A 58 -15.99 -8.82 -6.24
N MET A 59 -16.11 -9.32 -5.01
CA MET A 59 -15.09 -9.15 -3.96
C MET A 59 -14.85 -7.70 -3.49
N LEU A 60 -15.58 -6.71 -4.02
CA LEU A 60 -15.55 -5.33 -3.50
C LEU A 60 -16.37 -5.18 -2.20
N THR A 61 -17.34 -6.07 -1.98
CA THR A 61 -18.14 -6.16 -0.76
C THR A 61 -18.10 -7.59 -0.20
N GLY A 62 -18.14 -7.72 1.13
CA GLY A 62 -18.24 -9.02 1.82
C GLY A 62 -16.98 -9.91 1.78
N PHE A 63 -15.99 -9.60 0.94
CA PHE A 63 -14.72 -10.31 0.91
C PHE A 63 -13.74 -9.77 1.95
N ASP A 64 -12.95 -10.68 2.52
CA ASP A 64 -12.08 -10.39 3.64
C ASP A 64 -10.85 -11.29 3.65
N SER A 65 -9.66 -10.68 3.53
CA SER A 65 -8.36 -11.33 3.61
C SER A 65 -7.36 -10.43 4.33
N LYS A 66 -6.56 -11.01 5.23
CA LYS A 66 -5.40 -10.33 5.85
C LYS A 66 -4.18 -10.29 4.94
N TRP A 67 -4.22 -11.02 3.81
CA TRP A 67 -3.10 -11.18 2.88
C TRP A 67 -3.16 -10.21 1.70
N ILE A 68 -4.24 -9.43 1.59
CA ILE A 68 -4.44 -8.46 0.52
C ILE A 68 -4.11 -7.07 1.04
N ASN A 69 -3.03 -6.51 0.52
CA ASN A 69 -2.57 -5.18 0.84
C ASN A 69 -2.72 -4.20 -0.33
N ALA A 70 -3.03 -4.66 -1.54
CA ALA A 70 -3.06 -3.81 -2.74
C ALA A 70 -4.41 -3.92 -3.48
N LEU A 71 -4.97 -2.76 -3.84
CA LEU A 71 -6.15 -2.65 -4.70
C LEU A 71 -5.86 -1.73 -5.89
N TYR A 72 -6.02 -2.28 -7.09
CA TYR A 72 -5.86 -1.55 -8.35
C TYR A 72 -7.24 -1.26 -8.95
N LEU A 73 -7.52 0.01 -9.24
CA LEU A 73 -8.83 0.49 -9.67
C LEU A 73 -8.74 1.13 -11.05
N ASP A 74 -9.28 0.45 -12.06
CA ASP A 74 -9.70 1.07 -13.32
C ASP A 74 -11.23 1.25 -13.33
N LYS A 75 -11.76 1.82 -12.25
CA LYS A 75 -13.18 2.05 -12.06
C LYS A 75 -13.41 3.31 -11.25
N ILE A 76 -14.44 4.07 -11.60
CA ILE A 76 -14.86 5.23 -10.82
C ILE A 76 -15.75 4.72 -9.69
N LEU A 77 -15.28 4.87 -8.45
CA LEU A 77 -16.04 4.58 -7.24
C LEU A 77 -16.52 5.91 -6.64
N ARG A 78 -17.63 5.85 -5.88
CA ARG A 78 -18.21 7.02 -5.20
C ARG A 78 -18.62 6.66 -3.77
N TYR A 79 -18.48 7.63 -2.87
CA TYR A 79 -19.01 7.59 -1.50
C TYR A 79 -18.74 6.25 -0.79
N GLU A 80 -19.81 5.53 -0.41
CA GLU A 80 -19.75 4.28 0.34
C GLU A 80 -18.87 3.21 -0.31
N MET A 81 -18.85 3.12 -1.65
CA MET A 81 -18.05 2.12 -2.35
C MET A 81 -16.54 2.36 -2.17
N ILE A 82 -16.13 3.63 -2.03
CA ILE A 82 -14.73 3.98 -1.75
C ILE A 82 -14.36 3.46 -0.36
N ILE A 83 -15.16 3.79 0.65
CA ILE A 83 -14.90 3.36 2.04
C ILE A 83 -14.90 1.84 2.17
N GLN A 84 -15.88 1.18 1.56
CA GLN A 84 -15.98 -0.29 1.57
C GLN A 84 -14.75 -0.93 0.90
N ALA A 85 -14.38 -0.48 -0.30
CA ALA A 85 -13.23 -1.02 -1.02
C ALA A 85 -11.91 -0.74 -0.28
N PHE A 86 -11.73 0.47 0.25
CA PHE A 86 -10.49 0.89 0.92
C PHE A 86 -10.29 0.12 2.23
N SER A 87 -11.38 -0.11 2.98
CA SER A 87 -11.36 -0.91 4.21
C SER A 87 -10.88 -2.35 4.02
N ARG A 88 -10.86 -2.87 2.77
CA ARG A 88 -10.37 -4.23 2.48
C ARG A 88 -8.85 -4.34 2.57
N THR A 89 -8.14 -3.23 2.33
CA THR A 89 -6.67 -3.20 2.25
C THR A 89 -5.99 -2.81 3.57
N ASN A 90 -6.75 -2.25 4.53
CA ASN A 90 -6.22 -1.74 5.82
C ASN A 90 -6.24 -2.78 6.96
N ARG A 91 -6.14 -4.07 6.67
CA ARG A 91 -6.09 -5.10 7.71
C ARG A 91 -4.65 -5.40 8.08
N LEU A 92 -4.24 -4.94 9.27
CA LEU A 92 -2.91 -5.09 9.83
C LEU A 92 -2.43 -6.55 9.78
N PHE A 93 -1.38 -6.79 9.00
CA PHE A 93 -0.55 -7.98 9.09
C PHE A 93 0.67 -7.56 9.93
N ASN A 94 0.54 -7.70 11.26
CA ASN A 94 1.47 -7.21 12.28
C ASN A 94 1.54 -5.67 12.42
N GLU A 95 1.44 -5.18 13.65
CA GLU A 95 1.58 -3.74 14.00
C GLU A 95 2.97 -3.18 13.64
N ASN A 96 3.94 -4.06 13.37
CA ASN A 96 5.35 -3.73 13.14
C ASN A 96 5.81 -3.89 11.68
N GLU A 97 4.97 -4.41 10.76
CA GLU A 97 5.36 -4.65 9.37
C GLU A 97 4.32 -4.07 8.41
N LYS A 98 4.56 -2.81 8.02
CA LYS A 98 3.84 -2.04 6.97
C LYS A 98 2.43 -1.56 7.38
N PRO A 99 2.27 -0.29 7.79
CA PRO A 99 1.03 0.19 8.39
C PRO A 99 -0.13 0.46 7.41
N PHE A 100 0.05 0.34 6.09
CA PHE A 100 -0.89 0.90 5.11
C PHE A 100 -1.19 -0.02 3.92
N GLY A 101 -2.47 -0.16 3.59
CA GLY A 101 -2.91 -0.72 2.32
C GLY A 101 -2.58 0.22 1.16
N VAL A 102 -2.13 -0.32 0.03
CA VAL A 102 -1.84 0.41 -1.21
C VAL A 102 -3.08 0.42 -2.09
N ILE A 103 -3.55 1.61 -2.44
CA ILE A 103 -4.65 1.76 -3.39
C ILE A 103 -4.18 2.60 -4.56
N ARG A 104 -4.23 2.04 -5.76
CA ARG A 104 -3.87 2.73 -7.00
C ARG A 104 -5.09 2.84 -7.90
N TYR A 105 -5.44 4.05 -8.32
CA TYR A 105 -6.55 4.32 -9.21
C TYR A 105 -6.04 4.98 -10.50
N TYR A 106 -6.53 4.50 -11.64
CA TYR A 106 -6.05 4.91 -12.96
C TYR A 106 -7.09 5.73 -13.74
N ARG A 107 -8.38 5.50 -13.47
CA ARG A 107 -9.48 6.17 -14.20
C ARG A 107 -9.77 7.55 -13.61
N ARG A 108 -9.64 8.60 -14.44
CA ARG A 108 -9.94 10.01 -14.06
C ARG A 108 -9.32 10.39 -12.70
N PRO A 109 -7.99 10.41 -12.57
CA PRO A 109 -7.31 10.54 -11.28
C PRO A 109 -7.69 11.80 -10.49
N HIS A 110 -7.86 12.94 -11.15
CA HIS A 110 -8.32 14.17 -10.50
C HIS A 110 -9.73 14.05 -9.92
N THR A 111 -10.65 13.44 -10.67
CA THR A 111 -12.02 13.20 -10.21
C THR A 111 -12.06 12.18 -9.08
N MET A 112 -11.30 11.09 -9.19
CA MET A 112 -11.20 10.07 -8.16
C MET A 112 -10.64 10.63 -6.86
N ARG A 113 -9.59 11.46 -6.93
CA ARG A 113 -9.04 12.15 -5.75
C ARG A 113 -10.12 12.94 -5.01
N LYS A 114 -10.89 13.74 -5.73
CA LYS A 114 -12.02 14.50 -5.16
C LYS A 114 -13.06 13.60 -4.52
N TYR A 115 -13.48 12.51 -5.17
CA TYR A 115 -14.46 11.59 -4.59
C TYR A 115 -13.93 10.85 -3.36
N ILE A 116 -12.64 10.55 -3.33
CA ILE A 116 -11.99 9.96 -2.15
C ILE A 116 -11.99 10.96 -0.99
N GLU A 117 -11.60 12.21 -1.24
CA GLU A 117 -11.62 13.29 -0.24
C GLU A 117 -13.05 13.51 0.31
N GLU A 118 -14.05 13.61 -0.56
CA GLU A 118 -15.47 13.74 -0.17
C GLU A 118 -15.97 12.53 0.64
N ALA A 119 -15.68 11.31 0.16
CA ALA A 119 -16.09 10.09 0.84
C ALA A 119 -15.48 9.98 2.23
N ILE A 120 -14.24 10.44 2.44
CA ILE A 120 -13.61 10.33 3.76
C ILE A 120 -14.06 11.44 4.68
N SER A 121 -14.16 12.68 4.20
CA SER A 121 -14.72 13.79 4.97
C SER A 121 -16.08 13.44 5.58
N LEU A 122 -16.92 12.73 4.82
CA LEU A 122 -18.23 12.28 5.27
C LEU A 122 -18.18 11.20 6.39
N TYR A 123 -17.13 10.38 6.46
CA TYR A 123 -17.07 9.21 7.36
C TYR A 123 -16.05 9.34 8.51
N SER A 124 -15.03 10.21 8.41
CA SER A 124 -13.94 10.30 9.40
C SER A 124 -14.07 11.43 10.41
N GLY A 125 -15.04 12.35 10.24
CA GLY A 125 -15.30 13.46 11.18
C GLY A 125 -14.03 14.23 11.52
N ASP A 126 -13.55 15.07 10.60
CA ASP A 126 -12.39 15.97 10.73
C ASP A 126 -11.04 15.34 11.17
N LYS A 127 -10.92 14.02 11.25
CA LYS A 127 -9.61 13.37 11.46
C LYS A 127 -8.82 13.30 10.17
N PRO A 128 -7.60 13.88 10.10
CA PRO A 128 -6.73 13.76 8.94
C PRO A 128 -6.25 12.31 8.83
N PHE A 129 -6.84 11.55 7.90
CA PHE A 129 -6.23 10.31 7.43
C PHE A 129 -5.02 10.69 6.57
N GLY A 130 -3.86 10.09 6.82
CA GLY A 130 -2.68 10.13 5.95
C GLY A 130 -2.96 9.38 4.65
N LEU A 131 -3.86 9.94 3.84
CA LEU A 131 -4.57 9.23 2.79
C LEU A 131 -3.87 9.27 1.45
N PHE A 132 -3.17 10.38 1.22
CA PHE A 132 -2.35 10.57 0.05
C PHE A 132 -0.91 10.55 0.54
N VAL A 133 -0.18 9.53 0.10
CA VAL A 133 1.28 9.58 0.18
C VAL A 133 1.71 10.72 -0.75
N PRO A 134 2.56 11.65 -0.29
CA PRO A 134 3.12 12.67 -1.16
C PRO A 134 3.80 11.99 -2.35
N LYS A 135 3.82 12.68 -3.49
CA LYS A 135 4.48 12.16 -4.70
C LYS A 135 5.99 12.03 -4.44
N LEU A 136 6.67 11.22 -5.24
CA LEU A 136 8.12 11.02 -5.13
C LEU A 136 8.87 12.35 -5.00
N ARG A 137 8.60 13.33 -5.88
CA ARG A 137 9.20 14.67 -5.80
C ARG A 137 9.04 15.33 -4.42
N GLU A 138 7.82 15.30 -3.88
CA GLU A 138 7.51 15.92 -2.58
C GLU A 138 8.23 15.18 -1.45
N ASN A 139 8.28 13.85 -1.51
CA ASN A 139 9.03 13.04 -0.55
C ASN A 139 10.53 13.30 -0.62
N LEU A 140 11.13 13.40 -1.82
CA LEU A 140 12.55 13.69 -1.97
C LEU A 140 12.91 15.09 -1.44
N LEU A 141 12.09 16.09 -1.72
CA LEU A 141 12.27 17.43 -1.17
C LEU A 141 12.16 17.44 0.36
N ALA A 142 11.16 16.76 0.92
CA ALA A 142 11.00 16.63 2.37
C ALA A 142 12.17 15.86 3.00
N LEU A 143 12.65 14.79 2.34
CA LEU A 143 13.75 13.96 2.80
C LEU A 143 15.06 14.77 2.87
N ASN A 144 15.35 15.58 1.85
CA ASN A 144 16.47 16.51 1.87
C ASN A 144 16.34 17.53 3.01
N GLY A 145 15.14 18.12 3.19
CA GLY A 145 14.91 19.07 4.28
C GLY A 145 15.09 18.47 5.68
N VAL A 146 14.58 17.25 5.92
CA VAL A 146 14.78 16.54 7.19
C VAL A 146 16.25 16.20 7.40
N PHE A 147 16.98 15.83 6.34
CA PHE A 147 18.42 15.60 6.42
C PHE A 147 19.21 16.86 6.78
N ASP A 148 18.84 18.03 6.23
CA ASP A 148 19.44 19.31 6.58
C ASP A 148 19.20 19.66 8.06
N GLU A 149 17.99 19.37 8.58
CA GLU A 149 17.69 19.53 9.99
C GLU A 149 18.50 18.59 10.88
N ILE A 150 18.65 17.33 10.49
CA ILE A 150 19.50 16.35 11.19
C ILE A 150 20.94 16.84 11.21
N SER A 151 21.46 17.28 10.06
CA SER A 151 22.83 17.82 9.93
C SER A 151 23.03 19.02 10.85
N SER A 152 22.06 19.92 10.93
CA SER A 152 22.08 21.08 11.83
C SER A 152 22.12 20.66 13.30
N VAL A 153 21.37 19.62 13.70
CA VAL A 153 21.39 19.09 15.09
C VAL A 153 22.78 18.58 15.48
N PHE A 154 23.50 17.94 14.56
CA PHE A 154 24.86 17.45 14.82
C PHE A 154 25.87 18.59 14.85
N HIS A 155 25.78 19.51 13.89
CA HIS A 155 26.63 20.72 13.85
C HIS A 155 26.47 21.57 15.12
N ASP A 156 25.24 21.87 15.54
CA ASP A 156 24.96 22.64 16.76
C ASP A 156 25.38 21.87 18.03
N GLY A 157 25.44 20.54 17.94
CA GLY A 157 25.98 19.66 18.97
C GLY A 157 27.50 19.59 19.00
N GLY A 158 28.20 20.29 18.11
CA GLY A 158 29.66 20.25 17.99
C GLY A 158 30.21 18.92 17.47
N VAL A 159 29.36 18.11 16.81
CA VAL A 159 29.76 16.83 16.23
C VAL A 159 30.13 17.03 14.77
N GLU A 160 31.34 16.64 14.41
CA GLU A 160 31.77 16.65 13.01
C GLU A 160 31.10 15.47 12.26
N GLY A 161 30.30 15.82 11.24
CA GLY A 161 29.52 14.85 10.48
C GLY A 161 28.53 14.09 11.37
N PHE A 162 28.64 12.76 11.38
CA PHE A 162 27.75 11.85 12.11
C PHE A 162 28.50 10.80 12.94
N LEU A 163 29.73 11.11 13.38
CA LEU A 163 30.63 10.15 14.04
C LEU A 163 30.05 9.59 15.35
N HIS A 164 29.34 10.41 16.11
CA HIS A 164 28.64 9.99 17.34
C HIS A 164 27.40 10.86 17.58
N LEU A 165 26.53 10.44 18.49
CA LEU A 165 25.37 11.25 18.87
C LEU A 165 25.81 12.51 19.61
N PRO A 166 25.11 13.65 19.46
CA PRO A 166 25.30 14.83 20.30
C PRO A 166 25.11 14.47 21.78
N GLU A 167 25.92 15.03 22.68
CA GLU A 167 25.85 14.65 24.11
C GLU A 167 24.57 15.15 24.80
N ASN A 168 24.03 16.28 24.34
CA ASN A 168 22.83 16.92 24.87
C ASN A 168 21.60 16.03 24.71
N GLY A 169 20.90 15.74 25.82
CA GLY A 169 19.67 14.95 25.82
C GLY A 169 18.56 15.51 24.93
N ALA A 170 18.43 16.84 24.83
CA ALA A 170 17.45 17.47 23.94
C ALA A 170 17.81 17.24 22.46
N ALA A 171 19.09 17.31 22.10
CA ALA A 171 19.58 17.04 20.76
C ALA A 171 19.37 15.56 20.37
N LYS A 172 19.62 14.61 21.29
CA LYS A 172 19.32 13.18 21.08
C LYS A 172 17.83 12.94 20.84
N ALA A 173 16.96 13.57 21.63
CA ALA A 173 15.51 13.43 21.45
C ALA A 173 15.03 14.04 20.12
N LYS A 174 15.57 15.20 19.74
CA LYS A 174 15.28 15.84 18.44
C LYS A 174 15.75 14.96 17.28
N PHE A 175 16.96 14.43 17.34
CA PHE A 175 17.47 13.47 16.35
C PHE A 175 16.57 12.23 16.24
N ALA A 176 16.20 11.60 17.36
CA ALA A 176 15.33 10.42 17.33
C ALA A 176 13.95 10.70 16.71
N LYS A 177 13.43 11.92 16.88
CA LYS A 177 12.19 12.35 16.20
C LYS A 177 12.43 12.50 14.70
N LEU A 178 13.44 13.27 14.30
CA LEU A 178 13.76 13.55 12.90
C LEU A 178 14.13 12.28 12.13
N PHE A 179 14.89 11.38 12.74
CA PHE A 179 15.31 10.14 12.11
C PHE A 179 14.13 9.19 11.83
N ARG A 180 13.12 9.15 12.72
CA ARG A 180 11.88 8.41 12.46
C ARG A 180 11.09 9.00 11.29
N GLU A 181 11.05 10.32 11.20
CA GLU A 181 10.41 11.02 10.07
C GLU A 181 11.17 10.76 8.76
N PHE A 182 12.50 10.83 8.79
CA PHE A 182 13.37 10.49 7.67
C PHE A 182 13.14 9.05 7.17
N ASP A 183 13.11 8.07 8.09
CA ASP A 183 12.90 6.66 7.76
C ASP A 183 11.54 6.44 7.07
N LEU A 184 10.48 7.08 7.56
CA LEU A 184 9.15 7.02 6.92
C LEU A 184 9.17 7.60 5.50
N LEU A 185 9.87 8.70 5.28
CA LEU A 185 10.01 9.32 3.95
C LEU A 185 10.82 8.44 3.00
N VAL A 186 11.90 7.81 3.47
CA VAL A 186 12.71 6.85 2.70
C VAL A 186 11.85 5.68 2.24
N GLU A 187 11.10 5.05 3.15
CA GLU A 187 10.26 3.91 2.81
C GLU A 187 9.14 4.31 1.81
N ALA A 188 8.54 5.49 1.99
CA ALA A 188 7.56 6.02 1.05
C ALA A 188 8.15 6.33 -0.34
N ALA A 189 9.39 6.80 -0.41
CA ALA A 189 10.10 7.08 -1.66
C ALA A 189 10.51 5.78 -2.37
N LYS A 190 11.03 4.78 -1.65
CA LYS A 190 11.40 3.46 -2.21
C LYS A 190 10.22 2.78 -2.90
N VAL A 191 9.04 2.82 -2.29
CA VAL A 191 7.79 2.29 -2.90
C VAL A 191 7.43 3.00 -4.20
N GLN A 192 7.90 4.24 -4.39
CA GLN A 192 7.69 5.06 -5.58
C GLN A 192 8.84 5.01 -6.58
N GLY A 193 9.85 4.16 -6.36
CA GLY A 193 10.95 3.94 -7.30
C GLY A 193 12.25 4.67 -6.95
N PHE A 194 12.35 5.29 -5.77
CA PHE A 194 13.63 5.83 -5.28
C PHE A 194 14.68 4.73 -5.12
N THR A 195 15.88 5.01 -5.59
CA THR A 195 17.11 4.22 -5.39
C THR A 195 18.22 5.12 -4.88
N TRP A 196 19.18 4.54 -4.17
CA TRP A 196 20.39 5.26 -3.72
C TRP A 196 21.44 5.44 -4.82
N ASP A 197 21.29 4.73 -5.94
CA ASP A 197 22.22 4.80 -7.09
C ASP A 197 21.98 6.05 -7.95
N GLU A 198 20.84 6.72 -7.76
CA GLU A 198 20.43 7.93 -8.46
C GLU A 198 20.34 9.10 -7.47
N LEU A 199 21.20 10.11 -7.66
CA LEU A 199 21.29 11.27 -6.77
C LEU A 199 20.36 12.41 -7.19
N ASP A 200 20.07 12.51 -8.49
CA ASP A 200 19.28 13.57 -9.08
C ASP A 200 18.07 12.97 -9.79
N TYR A 201 16.89 13.51 -9.52
CA TYR A 201 15.64 13.08 -10.15
C TYR A 201 15.00 14.23 -10.91
N ASP A 202 14.86 14.05 -12.23
CA ASP A 202 14.18 15.01 -13.09
C ASP A 202 12.67 14.74 -13.12
N PHE A 203 11.88 15.73 -12.73
CA PHE A 203 10.43 15.67 -12.80
C PHE A 203 9.93 16.59 -13.93
N PRO A 204 9.10 16.09 -14.86
CA PRO A 204 8.53 16.94 -15.90
C PRO A 204 7.74 18.07 -15.25
N VAL A 205 7.97 19.30 -15.74
CA VAL A 205 7.19 20.47 -15.35
C VAL A 205 5.80 20.29 -15.94
N GLY A 206 4.84 19.96 -15.08
CA GLY A 206 3.41 19.87 -15.43
C GLY A 206 2.74 21.23 -15.40
#